data_AF-A0A2E1A2F8-F1
#
_entry.id   AF-A0A2E1A2F8-F1
#
_cell.length_a   1.000
_cell.length_b   1.000
_cell.length_c   1.000
_cell.angle_alpha   90.00
_cell.angle_beta   90.00
_cell.angle_gamma   90.00
#
_symmetry.space_group_name_H-M   'P 1'
#
loop_
_entity.id
_entity.type
_entity.pdbx_description
1 polymer ?
#
loop_
_entity_poly.entity_id
_entity_poly.type
_entity_poly.pdbx_seq_one_letter_code
_entity_poly.pdbx_strand_id
1 'polypeptide(L)'
;TVEPAFGLPAVWITAEDEERAQFAGYTVVDQPTVLATHITEILKNHAHEFIGRQETQRLLDSFAKNEPKIVEELVPGQLLLGTVQKVIQNLLREQVSIRDLHTILETLADASHVTKDADLLTEHVRQALSRQITRQYQTPDGMLPLITFSQELENQIAAAIQDSGQGSYLGLNPNVAQTVITRIDGLLEQFTINNYQPILLCSPLIRPHVKKLVERFIPNLIVISHNEVAPDVRIEALGMVQLGGEE
;
A
#
# COMPACT_ATOMS: atom_id res chain seq x y z
N THR A 1 -24.75 -5.55 -12.67
CA THR A 1 -24.27 -4.23 -12.20
C THR A 1 -22.84 -4.40 -11.71
N VAL A 2 -22.16 -3.31 -11.38
CA VAL A 2 -20.83 -3.35 -10.74
C VAL A 2 -20.96 -2.73 -9.36
N GLU A 3 -20.36 -3.37 -8.36
CA GLU A 3 -20.28 -2.87 -7.00
C GLU A 3 -19.34 -1.65 -6.96
N PRO A 4 -19.74 -0.52 -6.35
CA PRO A 4 -19.03 0.74 -6.50
C PRO A 4 -17.74 0.89 -5.68
N ALA A 5 -17.53 0.12 -4.61
CA ALA A 5 -16.36 0.23 -3.74
C ALA A 5 -15.12 -0.49 -4.29
N PHE A 6 -15.30 -1.68 -4.85
CA PHE A 6 -14.24 -2.58 -5.29
C PHE A 6 -14.31 -2.94 -6.78
N GLY A 7 -15.38 -2.54 -7.48
CA GLY A 7 -15.53 -2.83 -8.91
C GLY A 7 -15.92 -4.27 -9.23
N LEU A 8 -16.44 -5.02 -8.24
CA LEU A 8 -16.78 -6.43 -8.41
C LEU A 8 -18.10 -6.61 -9.19
N PRO A 9 -18.24 -7.69 -9.99
CA PRO A 9 -19.52 -8.04 -10.60
C PRO A 9 -20.59 -8.28 -9.54
N ALA A 10 -21.73 -7.59 -9.66
CA ALA A 10 -22.82 -7.69 -8.69
C ALA A 10 -24.20 -7.69 -9.37
N VAL A 11 -25.21 -8.18 -8.67
CA VAL A 11 -26.60 -8.24 -9.15
C VAL A 11 -27.54 -7.72 -8.06
N TRP A 12 -28.48 -6.86 -8.44
CA TRP A 12 -29.58 -6.45 -7.54
C TRP A 12 -30.62 -7.56 -7.49
N ILE A 13 -30.95 -8.01 -6.29
CA ILE A 13 -31.93 -9.05 -6.02
C ILE A 13 -33.10 -8.50 -5.19
N THR A 14 -34.23 -9.19 -5.19
CA THR A 14 -35.33 -8.88 -4.28
C THR A 14 -35.08 -9.50 -2.90
N ALA A 15 -35.80 -9.04 -1.87
CA ALA A 15 -35.69 -9.62 -0.53
C ALA A 15 -36.10 -11.10 -0.50
N GLU A 16 -36.99 -11.54 -1.39
CA GLU A 16 -37.44 -12.93 -1.52
C GLU A 16 -36.32 -13.85 -2.03
N ASP A 17 -35.35 -13.29 -2.75
CA ASP A 17 -34.22 -14.03 -3.33
C ASP A 17 -33.01 -14.12 -2.40
N GLU A 18 -33.04 -13.46 -1.24
CA GLU A 18 -31.89 -13.34 -0.33
C GLU A 18 -31.41 -14.70 0.17
N GLU A 19 -32.30 -15.53 0.73
CA GLU A 19 -31.93 -16.87 1.23
C GLU A 19 -31.36 -17.75 0.10
N ARG A 20 -31.95 -17.65 -1.10
CA ARG A 20 -31.48 -18.40 -2.27
C ARG A 20 -30.07 -17.97 -2.69
N ALA A 21 -29.79 -16.67 -2.68
CA ALA A 21 -28.47 -16.14 -3.03
C ALA A 21 -27.40 -16.55 -2.00
N GLN A 22 -27.71 -16.46 -0.70
CA GLN A 22 -26.81 -16.88 0.37
C GLN A 22 -26.52 -18.40 0.30
N PHE A 23 -27.55 -19.22 0.05
CA PHE A 23 -27.37 -20.67 -0.10
C PHE A 23 -26.51 -21.05 -1.31
N ALA A 24 -26.54 -20.24 -2.37
CA ALA A 24 -25.67 -20.38 -3.54
C ALA A 24 -24.24 -19.84 -3.32
N GLY A 25 -23.91 -19.34 -2.11
CA GLY A 25 -22.59 -18.85 -1.75
C GLY A 25 -22.32 -17.38 -2.07
N TYR A 26 -23.35 -16.60 -2.45
CA TYR A 26 -23.19 -15.17 -2.68
C TYR A 26 -23.21 -14.38 -1.36
N THR A 27 -22.37 -13.35 -1.29
CA THR A 27 -22.45 -12.34 -0.24
C THR A 27 -23.60 -11.37 -0.57
N VAL A 28 -24.63 -11.36 0.28
CA VAL A 28 -25.75 -10.41 0.17
C VAL A 28 -25.49 -9.22 1.09
N VAL A 29 -25.68 -8.00 0.55
CA VAL A 29 -25.41 -6.74 1.25
C VAL A 29 -26.58 -5.80 1.03
N ASP A 30 -27.03 -5.10 2.08
CA ASP A 30 -28.13 -4.15 1.99
C ASP A 30 -27.71 -2.81 1.35
N GLN A 31 -28.68 -2.03 0.89
CA GLN A 31 -28.42 -0.76 0.20
C GLN A 31 -27.64 0.25 1.07
N PRO A 32 -27.95 0.45 2.36
CA PRO A 32 -27.17 1.33 3.22
C PRO A 32 -25.71 0.88 3.36
N THR A 33 -25.43 -0.41 3.48
CA THR A 33 -24.06 -0.91 3.58
C THR A 33 -23.29 -0.74 2.28
N VAL A 34 -23.92 -0.89 1.11
CA VAL A 34 -23.30 -0.58 -0.19
C VAL A 34 -22.86 0.89 -0.22
N LEU A 35 -23.75 1.81 0.19
CA LEU A 35 -23.43 3.24 0.22
C LEU A 35 -22.32 3.56 1.23
N ALA A 36 -22.42 3.02 2.45
CA ALA A 36 -21.45 3.26 3.50
C ALA A 36 -20.05 2.73 3.13
N THR A 37 -19.98 1.54 2.51
CA THR A 37 -18.73 0.94 2.04
C THR A 37 -18.11 1.80 0.93
N HIS A 38 -18.91 2.22 -0.06
CA HIS A 38 -18.42 3.09 -1.13
C HIS A 38 -17.84 4.41 -0.61
N ILE A 39 -18.56 5.10 0.28
CA ILE A 39 -18.07 6.35 0.89
C ILE A 39 -16.79 6.09 1.69
N THR A 40 -16.72 4.98 2.42
CA THR A 40 -15.54 4.61 3.20
C THR A 40 -14.32 4.41 2.32
N GLU A 41 -14.45 3.70 1.19
CA GLU A 41 -13.33 3.50 0.26
C GLU A 41 -12.89 4.79 -0.43
N ILE A 42 -13.84 5.68 -0.80
CA ILE A 42 -13.49 7.03 -1.27
C ILE A 42 -12.67 7.77 -0.22
N LEU A 43 -13.12 7.79 1.03
CA LEU A 43 -12.40 8.49 2.11
C LEU A 43 -11.01 7.89 2.35
N LYS A 44 -10.85 6.56 2.29
CA LYS A 44 -9.54 5.92 2.42
C LYS A 44 -8.59 6.32 1.29
N ASN A 45 -9.07 6.31 0.04
CA ASN A 45 -8.26 6.66 -1.13
C ASN A 45 -7.75 8.11 -1.08
N HIS A 46 -8.56 9.01 -0.50
CA HIS A 46 -8.21 10.42 -0.36
C HIS A 46 -7.75 10.81 1.06
N ALA A 47 -7.52 9.84 1.96
CA ALA A 47 -7.20 10.10 3.38
C ALA A 47 -5.98 11.02 3.54
N HIS A 48 -4.98 10.83 2.68
CA HIS A 48 -3.75 11.62 2.68
C HIS A 48 -3.96 13.11 2.35
N GLU A 49 -5.04 13.47 1.67
CA GLU A 49 -5.38 14.85 1.33
C GLU A 49 -5.93 15.64 2.53
N PHE A 50 -6.52 14.93 3.51
CA PHE A 50 -7.05 15.53 4.73
C PHE A 50 -5.98 15.82 5.79
N ILE A 51 -4.75 15.31 5.61
CA ILE A 51 -3.66 15.54 6.56
C ILE A 51 -2.90 16.81 6.18
N GLY A 52 -3.28 17.93 6.80
CA GLY A 52 -2.54 19.19 6.76
C GLY A 52 -1.57 19.33 7.94
N ARG A 53 -0.92 20.51 8.02
CA ARG A 53 -0.04 20.86 9.15
C ARG A 53 -0.79 20.91 10.48
N GLN A 54 -2.01 21.47 10.47
CA GLN A 54 -2.83 21.60 11.68
C GLN A 54 -3.31 20.24 12.17
N GLU A 55 -3.74 19.37 11.25
CA GLU A 55 -4.19 18.01 11.56
C GLU A 55 -3.03 17.17 12.11
N THR A 56 -1.84 17.30 11.51
CA THR A 56 -0.62 16.66 12.02
C THR A 56 -0.27 17.16 13.42
N GLN A 57 -0.29 18.48 13.65
CA GLN A 57 -0.03 19.04 14.98
C GLN A 57 -1.03 18.52 16.01
N ARG A 58 -2.33 18.55 15.71
CA ARG A 58 -3.38 18.03 16.60
C ARG A 58 -3.20 16.55 16.90
N LEU A 59 -2.79 15.75 15.91
CA LEU A 59 -2.50 14.33 16.08
C LEU A 59 -1.35 14.13 17.07
N LEU A 60 -0.24 14.84 16.89
CA LEU A 60 0.93 14.78 17.76
C LEU A 60 0.61 15.31 19.17
N ASP A 61 -0.12 16.41 19.30
CA ASP A 61 -0.55 16.96 20.59
C ASP A 61 -1.44 15.99 21.36
N SER A 62 -2.32 15.27 20.66
CA SER A 62 -3.18 14.26 21.28
C SER A 62 -2.36 13.04 21.74
N PHE A 63 -1.36 12.64 20.96
CA PHE A 63 -0.47 11.54 21.32
C PHE A 63 0.45 11.89 22.50
N ALA A 64 0.98 13.12 22.53
CA ALA A 64 1.84 13.64 23.58
C ALA A 64 1.17 13.67 24.97
N LYS A 65 -0.17 13.60 25.06
CA LYS A 65 -0.88 13.44 26.34
C LYS A 65 -0.51 12.14 27.07
N ASN A 66 -0.15 11.11 26.31
CA ASN A 66 0.23 9.80 26.85
C ASN A 66 1.75 9.58 26.77
N GLU A 67 2.36 9.96 25.65
CA GLU A 67 3.79 9.71 25.37
C GLU A 67 4.49 11.02 24.93
N PRO A 68 4.62 12.02 25.82
CA PRO A 68 5.14 13.35 25.46
C PRO A 68 6.59 13.31 24.99
N LYS A 69 7.39 12.42 25.58
CA LYS A 69 8.85 12.42 25.42
C LYS A 69 9.28 12.16 23.97
N ILE A 70 8.62 11.22 23.28
CA ILE A 70 8.89 10.90 21.88
C ILE A 70 8.58 12.11 20.99
N VAL A 71 7.46 12.79 21.23
CA VAL A 71 7.04 13.95 20.43
C VAL A 71 7.98 15.13 20.63
N GLU A 72 8.35 15.44 21.88
CA GLU A 72 9.26 16.54 22.23
C GLU A 72 10.66 16.39 21.64
N GLU A 73 11.19 15.15 21.62
CA GLU A 73 12.51 14.88 21.03
C GLU A 73 12.46 14.89 19.50
N LEU A 74 11.39 14.35 18.91
CA LEU A 74 11.25 14.25 17.47
C LEU A 74 10.97 15.62 16.82
N VAL A 75 10.00 16.39 17.32
CA VAL A 75 9.52 17.63 16.69
C VAL A 75 9.59 18.81 17.66
N PRO A 76 10.22 19.95 17.28
CA PRO A 76 10.96 20.21 16.04
C PRO A 76 12.42 19.75 16.06
N GLY A 77 12.83 18.99 17.07
CA GLY A 77 14.23 18.67 17.36
C GLY A 77 14.93 17.90 16.24
N GLN A 78 14.57 16.63 16.08
CA GLN A 78 15.18 15.75 15.07
C GLN A 78 14.59 15.95 13.67
N LEU A 79 13.29 16.19 13.57
CA LEU A 79 12.56 16.40 12.31
C LEU A 79 11.68 17.65 12.40
N LEU A 80 11.47 18.28 11.24
CA LEU A 80 10.47 19.32 11.11
C LEU A 80 9.06 18.69 11.06
N LEU A 81 8.06 19.40 11.58
CA LEU A 81 6.65 18.98 11.51
C LEU A 81 6.22 18.62 10.06
N GLY A 82 6.72 19.36 9.07
CA GLY A 82 6.45 19.10 7.65
C GLY A 82 6.99 17.76 7.16
N THR A 83 8.11 17.28 7.70
CA THR A 83 8.66 15.96 7.36
C THR A 83 7.78 14.85 7.93
N VAL A 84 7.37 14.97 9.20
CA VAL A 84 6.44 14.02 9.83
C VAL A 84 5.10 14.00 9.11
N GLN A 85 4.55 15.17 8.78
CA GLN A 85 3.34 15.30 7.96
C GLN A 85 3.50 14.53 6.64
N LYS A 86 4.62 14.72 5.94
CA LYS A 86 4.86 14.10 4.63
C LYS A 86 4.92 12.58 4.73
N VAL A 87 5.57 12.03 5.75
CA VAL A 87 5.60 10.59 6.01
C VAL A 87 4.18 10.05 6.27
N ILE A 88 3.41 10.70 7.14
CA ILE A 88 2.02 10.31 7.42
C ILE A 88 1.16 10.34 6.15
N GLN A 89 1.31 11.38 5.32
CA GLN A 89 0.62 11.46 4.03
C GLN A 89 1.02 10.32 3.09
N ASN A 90 2.31 10.00 3.00
CA ASN A 90 2.80 8.92 2.15
C ASN A 90 2.26 7.55 2.62
N LEU A 91 2.25 7.27 3.93
CA LEU A 91 1.64 6.06 4.51
C LEU A 91 0.16 5.95 4.14
N LEU A 92 -0.62 7.01 4.37
CA LEU A 92 -2.05 7.02 4.06
C LEU A 92 -2.36 6.92 2.57
N ARG A 93 -1.52 7.50 1.71
CA ARG A 93 -1.66 7.40 0.24
C ARG A 93 -1.55 5.95 -0.22
N GLU A 94 -0.75 5.15 0.46
CA GLU A 94 -0.60 3.72 0.22
C GLU A 94 -1.49 2.86 1.14
N GLN A 95 -2.54 3.48 1.71
CA GLN A 95 -3.52 2.85 2.60
C GLN A 95 -2.90 2.13 3.82
N VAL A 96 -1.74 2.58 4.29
CA VAL A 96 -1.13 2.09 5.53
C VAL A 96 -1.74 2.85 6.71
N SER A 97 -2.31 2.09 7.63
CA SER A 97 -2.89 2.64 8.86
C SER A 97 -1.82 3.34 9.71
N ILE A 98 -2.17 4.53 10.20
CA ILE A 98 -1.34 5.34 11.11
C ILE A 98 -1.76 5.23 12.58
N ARG A 99 -2.58 4.23 12.92
CA ARG A 99 -3.09 4.04 14.29
C ARG A 99 -1.98 3.67 15.28
N ASP A 100 -0.98 2.94 14.82
CA ASP A 100 0.22 2.65 15.61
C ASP A 100 1.22 3.81 15.49
N LEU A 101 0.83 4.95 16.06
CA LEU A 101 1.63 6.17 16.02
C LEU A 101 2.91 6.03 16.86
N HIS A 102 2.89 5.19 17.89
CA HIS A 102 4.09 4.87 18.68
C HIS A 102 5.20 4.31 17.80
N THR A 103 4.94 3.20 17.08
CA THR A 103 5.92 2.59 16.18
C THR A 103 6.38 3.55 15.09
N ILE A 104 5.45 4.36 14.54
CA ILE A 104 5.78 5.37 13.52
C ILE A 104 6.77 6.40 14.07
N LEU A 105 6.50 6.99 15.22
CA LEU A 105 7.33 8.08 15.75
C LEU A 105 8.68 7.58 16.29
N GLU A 106 8.73 6.43 16.94
CA GLU A 106 9.99 5.76 17.35
C GLU A 106 10.89 5.49 16.13
N THR A 107 10.31 4.88 15.09
CA THR A 107 11.06 4.58 13.86
C THR A 107 11.56 5.86 13.18
N LEU A 108 10.75 6.91 13.19
CA LEU A 108 11.17 8.21 12.66
C LEU A 108 12.31 8.80 13.48
N ALA A 109 12.29 8.68 14.81
CA ALA A 109 13.35 9.19 15.66
C ALA A 109 14.69 8.52 15.33
N ASP A 110 14.71 7.18 15.28
CA ASP A 110 15.88 6.38 14.94
C ASP A 110 16.39 6.67 13.51
N ALA A 111 15.50 6.61 12.52
CA ALA A 111 15.85 6.80 11.12
C ALA A 111 16.27 8.25 10.81
N SER A 112 15.82 9.22 11.61
CA SER A 112 16.20 10.63 11.44
C SER A 112 17.71 10.86 11.58
N HIS A 113 18.43 9.98 12.28
CA HIS A 113 19.88 10.06 12.41
C HIS A 113 20.62 9.67 11.11
N VAL A 114 19.95 8.91 10.24
CA VAL A 114 20.50 8.42 8.97
C VAL A 114 20.08 9.33 7.81
N THR A 115 18.80 9.74 7.78
CA THR A 115 18.25 10.54 6.69
C THR A 115 17.17 11.52 7.16
N LYS A 116 17.00 12.62 6.43
CA LYS A 116 15.91 13.57 6.59
C LYS A 116 14.93 13.54 5.42
N ASP A 117 15.18 12.68 4.44
CA ASP A 117 14.32 12.49 3.27
C ASP A 117 13.03 11.77 3.68
N ALA A 118 11.88 12.41 3.43
CA ALA A 118 10.58 11.88 3.83
C ALA A 118 10.20 10.59 3.10
N ASP A 119 10.64 10.39 1.85
CA ASP A 119 10.35 9.17 1.10
C ASP A 119 11.14 8.00 1.70
N LEU A 120 12.43 8.19 2.03
CA LEU A 120 13.23 7.16 2.70
C LEU A 120 12.75 6.87 4.13
N LEU A 121 12.39 7.91 4.88
CA LEU A 121 11.78 7.75 6.21
C LEU A 121 10.48 6.95 6.14
N THR A 122 9.69 7.14 5.08
CA THR A 122 8.47 6.36 4.85
C THR A 122 8.79 4.88 4.72
N GLU A 123 9.82 4.50 3.95
CA GLU A 123 10.20 3.10 3.77
C GLU A 123 10.66 2.44 5.09
N HIS A 124 11.41 3.17 5.93
CA HIS A 124 11.78 2.69 7.26
C HIS A 124 10.55 2.44 8.14
N VAL A 125 9.60 3.38 8.16
CA VAL A 125 8.36 3.23 8.93
C VAL A 125 7.53 2.05 8.41
N ARG A 126 7.41 1.90 7.09
CA ARG A 126 6.67 0.77 6.50
C ARG A 126 7.29 -0.58 6.89
N GLN A 127 8.62 -0.70 6.89
CA GLN A 127 9.31 -1.89 7.37
C GLN A 127 8.98 -2.19 8.84
N ALA A 128 9.01 -1.16 9.71
CA ALA A 128 8.63 -1.33 11.12
C ALA A 128 7.16 -1.76 11.29
N LEU A 129 6.29 -1.34 10.37
CA LEU A 129 4.88 -1.74 10.31
C LEU A 129 4.62 -3.05 9.53
N SER A 130 5.65 -3.83 9.20
CA SER A 130 5.54 -5.07 8.41
C SER A 130 4.40 -5.99 8.85
N ARG A 131 4.24 -6.24 10.16
CA ARG A 131 3.14 -7.05 10.71
C ARG A 131 1.76 -6.48 10.40
N GLN A 132 1.60 -5.16 10.52
CA GLN A 132 0.34 -4.47 10.24
C GLN A 132 0.03 -4.54 8.74
N ILE A 133 1.00 -4.20 7.90
CA ILE A 133 0.87 -4.21 6.43
C ILE A 133 0.54 -5.62 5.95
N THR A 134 1.28 -6.63 6.42
CA THR A 134 1.05 -8.01 5.99
C THR A 134 -0.35 -8.50 6.38
N ARG A 135 -0.74 -8.31 7.65
CA ARG A 135 -2.04 -8.75 8.17
C ARG A 135 -3.23 -8.12 7.45
N GLN A 136 -3.07 -6.91 6.91
CA GLN A 136 -4.12 -6.24 6.14
C GLN A 136 -4.51 -7.01 4.87
N TYR A 137 -3.59 -7.80 4.32
CA TYR A 137 -3.77 -8.47 3.04
C TYR A 137 -3.69 -10.00 3.11
N GLN A 138 -3.51 -10.56 4.31
CA GLN A 138 -3.56 -12.00 4.49
C GLN A 138 -4.96 -12.55 4.28
N THR A 139 -5.05 -13.72 3.66
CA THR A 139 -6.26 -14.52 3.59
C THR A 139 -6.61 -15.10 4.97
N PRO A 140 -7.84 -15.56 5.20
CA PRO A 140 -8.26 -16.14 6.48
C PRO A 140 -7.43 -17.34 6.96
N ASP A 141 -6.81 -18.09 6.05
CA ASP A 141 -5.90 -19.21 6.32
C ASP A 141 -4.43 -18.77 6.53
N GLY A 142 -4.16 -17.46 6.50
CA GLY A 142 -2.86 -16.86 6.81
C GLY A 142 -1.89 -16.79 5.63
N MET A 143 -2.35 -17.11 4.42
CA MET A 143 -1.56 -16.98 3.19
C MET A 143 -1.54 -15.52 2.73
N LEU A 144 -0.52 -15.16 1.95
CA LEU A 144 -0.40 -13.87 1.29
C LEU A 144 -0.27 -14.11 -0.23
N PRO A 145 -1.39 -14.11 -0.97
CA PRO A 145 -1.39 -14.24 -2.42
C PRO A 145 -0.83 -12.97 -3.07
N LEU A 146 0.18 -13.13 -3.92
CA LEU A 146 0.88 -12.01 -4.55
C LEU A 146 1.53 -12.42 -5.87
N ILE A 147 1.93 -11.42 -6.65
CA ILE A 147 2.82 -11.57 -7.80
C ILE A 147 4.21 -11.03 -7.46
N THR A 148 5.24 -11.54 -8.12
CA THR A 148 6.63 -11.08 -7.93
C THR A 148 7.24 -10.58 -9.23
N PHE A 149 8.35 -9.86 -9.15
CA PHE A 149 9.24 -9.69 -10.29
C PHE A 149 10.20 -10.88 -10.42
N SER A 150 10.68 -11.12 -11.64
CA SER A 150 11.88 -11.94 -11.82
C SER A 150 13.12 -11.17 -11.36
N GLN A 151 14.14 -11.89 -10.90
CA GLN A 151 15.39 -11.29 -10.43
C GLN A 151 16.06 -10.40 -11.49
N GLU A 152 15.98 -10.82 -12.76
CA GLU A 152 16.53 -10.03 -13.87
C GLU A 152 15.81 -8.69 -14.02
N LEU A 153 14.48 -8.70 -13.96
CA LEU A 153 13.69 -7.47 -14.04
C LEU A 153 13.95 -6.56 -12.83
N GLU A 154 14.05 -7.10 -11.62
CA GLU A 154 14.43 -6.30 -10.45
C GLU A 154 15.78 -5.61 -10.63
N ASN A 155 16.77 -6.34 -11.11
CA ASN A 155 18.11 -5.80 -11.36
C ASN A 155 18.08 -4.69 -12.44
N GLN A 156 17.28 -4.86 -13.49
CA GLN A 156 17.10 -3.83 -14.53
C GLN A 156 16.42 -2.57 -13.97
N ILE A 157 15.37 -2.72 -13.17
CA ILE A 157 14.68 -1.58 -12.53
C ILE A 157 15.64 -0.87 -11.56
N ALA A 158 16.37 -1.63 -10.74
CA ALA A 158 17.34 -1.08 -9.80
C ALA A 158 18.45 -0.30 -10.51
N ALA A 159 19.00 -0.83 -11.60
CA ALA A 159 20.02 -0.15 -12.41
C ALA A 159 19.50 1.11 -13.12
N ALA A 160 18.18 1.21 -13.32
CA ALA A 160 17.54 2.39 -13.90
C ALA A 160 17.23 3.49 -12.87
N ILE A 161 17.41 3.24 -11.57
CA ILE A 161 17.26 4.26 -10.54
C ILE A 161 18.46 5.22 -10.64
N GLN A 162 18.16 6.51 -10.74
CA GLN A 162 19.16 7.56 -10.84
C GLN A 162 18.99 8.51 -9.66
N ASP A 163 20.09 8.77 -8.96
CA ASP A 163 20.13 9.77 -7.91
C ASP A 163 20.31 11.16 -8.53
N SER A 164 19.35 12.03 -8.26
CA SER A 164 19.52 13.47 -8.44
C SER A 164 19.86 14.09 -7.08
N GLY A 165 20.52 15.24 -7.06
CA GLY A 165 20.75 15.99 -5.82
C GLY A 165 19.46 16.43 -5.09
N GLN A 166 18.29 16.19 -5.66
CA GLN A 166 16.97 16.46 -5.06
C GLN A 166 16.17 15.17 -4.75
N GLY A 167 16.77 14.00 -4.90
CA GLY A 167 16.14 12.69 -4.66
C GLY A 167 16.37 11.70 -5.80
N SER A 168 15.97 10.44 -5.61
CA SER A 168 16.09 9.39 -6.62
C SER A 168 14.86 9.36 -7.54
N TYR A 169 15.07 9.05 -8.82
CA TYR A 169 13.98 8.83 -9.79
C TYR A 169 14.24 7.61 -10.65
N LEU A 170 13.17 7.06 -11.24
CA LEU A 170 13.25 5.89 -12.10
C LEU A 170 13.41 6.33 -13.57
N GLY A 171 14.60 6.15 -14.12
CA GLY A 171 14.94 6.44 -15.52
C GLY A 171 14.70 5.26 -16.47
N LEU A 172 13.60 4.52 -16.28
CA LEU A 172 13.31 3.31 -17.07
C LEU A 172 12.89 3.66 -18.51
N ASN A 173 13.30 2.85 -19.47
CA ASN A 173 12.86 3.00 -20.86
C ASN A 173 11.32 2.89 -20.97
N PRO A 174 10.62 3.81 -21.66
CA PRO A 174 9.16 3.78 -21.76
C PRO A 174 8.57 2.46 -22.29
N ASN A 175 9.24 1.79 -23.23
CA ASN A 175 8.78 0.50 -23.76
C ASN A 175 8.87 -0.61 -22.70
N VAL A 176 9.92 -0.59 -21.89
CA VAL A 176 10.10 -1.53 -20.78
C VAL A 176 9.04 -1.26 -19.70
N ALA A 177 8.85 0.01 -19.32
CA ALA A 177 7.82 0.43 -18.38
C ALA A 177 6.42 -0.02 -18.82
N GLN A 178 6.06 0.21 -20.09
CA GLN A 178 4.77 -0.21 -20.65
C GLN A 178 4.63 -1.74 -20.63
N THR A 179 5.69 -2.47 -20.98
CA THR A 179 5.68 -3.93 -20.95
C THR A 179 5.43 -4.45 -19.54
N VAL A 180 6.13 -3.90 -18.53
CA VAL A 180 5.92 -4.25 -17.12
C VAL A 180 4.48 -4.02 -16.71
N ILE A 181 3.91 -2.84 -17.02
CA ILE A 181 2.53 -2.50 -16.67
C ILE A 181 1.55 -3.49 -17.32
N THR A 182 1.68 -3.76 -18.61
CA THR A 182 0.81 -4.70 -19.33
C THR A 182 0.91 -6.13 -18.76
N ARG A 183 2.11 -6.59 -18.39
CA ARG A 183 2.32 -7.90 -17.79
C ARG A 183 1.71 -8.00 -16.39
N ILE A 184 1.83 -6.95 -15.59
CA ILE A 184 1.18 -6.88 -14.28
C ILE A 184 -0.34 -6.97 -14.47
N ASP A 185 -0.91 -6.16 -15.36
CA ASP A 185 -2.35 -6.11 -15.63
C ASP A 185 -2.92 -7.49 -16.02
N GLY A 186 -2.21 -8.23 -16.89
CA GLY A 186 -2.61 -9.58 -17.29
C GLY A 186 -2.62 -10.60 -16.14
N LEU A 187 -1.89 -10.38 -15.05
CA LEU A 187 -1.91 -11.25 -13.87
C LEU A 187 -3.01 -10.87 -12.86
N LEU A 188 -3.63 -9.69 -13.00
CA LEU A 188 -4.66 -9.22 -12.07
C LEU A 188 -5.98 -9.99 -12.17
N GLU A 189 -6.22 -10.68 -13.29
CA GLU A 189 -7.40 -11.51 -13.48
C GLU A 189 -7.50 -12.60 -12.41
N GLN A 190 -6.38 -13.21 -12.01
CA GLN A 190 -6.35 -14.25 -10.99
C GLN A 190 -6.76 -13.73 -9.60
N PHE A 191 -6.42 -12.48 -9.27
CA PHE A 191 -6.86 -11.86 -8.02
C PHE A 191 -8.36 -11.62 -8.03
N THR A 192 -8.91 -11.20 -9.18
CA THR A 192 -10.37 -10.98 -9.33
C THR A 192 -11.15 -12.29 -9.17
N ILE A 193 -10.69 -13.37 -9.80
CA ILE A 193 -11.33 -14.70 -9.73
C ILE A 193 -11.36 -15.21 -8.28
N ASN A 194 -10.27 -15.03 -7.54
CA ASN A 194 -10.15 -15.50 -6.16
C ASN A 194 -10.64 -14.48 -5.12
N ASN A 195 -11.16 -13.32 -5.55
CA ASN A 195 -11.57 -12.22 -4.69
C ASN A 195 -10.47 -11.75 -3.71
N TYR A 196 -9.23 -11.70 -4.23
CA TYR A 196 -8.06 -11.21 -3.52
C TYR A 196 -7.74 -9.76 -3.93
N GLN A 197 -7.08 -9.03 -3.03
CA GLN A 197 -6.50 -7.74 -3.38
C GLN A 197 -5.21 -7.94 -4.17
N PRO A 198 -4.97 -7.20 -5.27
CA PRO A 198 -3.78 -7.38 -6.09
C PRO A 198 -2.54 -6.83 -5.39
N ILE A 199 -1.56 -7.71 -5.15
CA ILE A 199 -0.32 -7.37 -4.45
C ILE A 199 0.88 -7.74 -5.32
N LEU A 200 1.79 -6.79 -5.47
CA LEU A 200 3.10 -6.98 -6.07
C LEU A 200 4.17 -6.91 -5.00
N LEU A 201 4.98 -7.96 -4.91
CA LEU A 201 6.14 -8.06 -4.05
C LEU A 201 7.41 -7.77 -4.84
N CYS A 202 8.28 -6.91 -4.30
CA CYS A 202 9.56 -6.59 -4.89
C CYS A 202 10.67 -6.33 -3.85
N SER A 203 11.90 -6.10 -4.31
CA SER A 203 12.99 -5.67 -3.44
C SER A 203 12.76 -4.28 -2.81
N PRO A 204 13.25 -4.05 -1.58
CA PRO A 204 13.08 -2.77 -0.87
C PRO A 204 13.59 -1.55 -1.66
N LEU A 205 14.71 -1.71 -2.37
CA LEU A 205 15.32 -0.64 -3.14
C LEU A 205 14.39 -0.09 -4.23
N ILE A 206 13.62 -0.96 -4.89
CA ILE A 206 12.82 -0.57 -6.06
C ILE A 206 11.36 -0.24 -5.69
N ARG A 207 10.88 -0.67 -4.52
CA ARG A 207 9.47 -0.54 -4.09
C ARG A 207 8.88 0.87 -4.26
N PRO A 208 9.47 1.96 -3.75
CA PRO A 208 8.88 3.30 -3.89
C PRO A 208 8.83 3.75 -5.35
N HIS A 209 9.80 3.34 -6.17
CA HIS A 209 9.85 3.64 -7.59
C HIS A 209 8.80 2.87 -8.39
N VAL A 210 8.64 1.58 -8.08
CA VAL A 210 7.63 0.72 -8.68
C VAL A 210 6.24 1.23 -8.32
N LYS A 211 5.98 1.60 -7.06
CA LYS A 211 4.69 2.17 -6.66
C LYS A 211 4.36 3.44 -7.45
N LYS A 212 5.31 4.38 -7.56
CA LYS A 212 5.14 5.61 -8.37
C LYS A 212 4.92 5.31 -9.85
N LEU A 213 5.55 4.26 -10.39
CA LEU A 213 5.37 3.85 -11.78
C LEU A 213 3.95 3.32 -12.04
N VAL A 214 3.45 2.44 -11.16
CA VAL A 214 2.19 1.71 -11.39
C VAL A 214 0.96 2.46 -10.92
N GLU A 215 1.05 3.36 -9.93
CA GLU A 215 -0.12 4.01 -9.30
C GLU A 215 -1.01 4.78 -10.28
N ARG A 216 -0.45 5.30 -11.38
CA ARG A 216 -1.18 6.06 -12.40
C ARG A 216 -2.00 5.17 -13.34
N PHE A 217 -1.63 3.91 -13.47
CA PHE A 217 -2.21 2.98 -14.44
C PHE A 217 -3.03 1.88 -13.75
N ILE A 218 -2.59 1.46 -12.56
CA ILE A 218 -3.21 0.40 -11.77
C ILE A 218 -3.35 0.91 -10.32
N PRO A 219 -4.31 1.81 -10.03
CA PRO A 219 -4.41 2.48 -8.73
C PRO A 219 -4.59 1.52 -7.55
N ASN A 220 -5.30 0.42 -7.77
CA ASN A 220 -5.62 -0.58 -6.74
C ASN A 220 -4.48 -1.57 -6.48
N LEU A 221 -3.37 -1.49 -7.23
CA LEU A 221 -2.21 -2.35 -7.00
C LEU A 221 -1.47 -1.95 -5.73
N ILE A 222 -1.42 -2.89 -4.79
CA ILE A 222 -0.61 -2.80 -3.58
C ILE A 222 0.81 -3.22 -3.95
N VAL A 223 1.80 -2.39 -3.59
CA VAL A 223 3.22 -2.70 -3.81
C VAL A 223 3.90 -2.78 -2.46
N ILE A 224 4.39 -3.97 -2.12
CA ILE A 224 5.08 -4.25 -0.87
C ILE A 224 6.51 -4.70 -1.12
N SER A 225 7.40 -4.41 -0.17
CA SER A 225 8.76 -4.93 -0.22
C SER A 225 8.93 -6.23 0.56
N HIS A 226 9.98 -6.99 0.26
CA HIS A 226 10.36 -8.16 1.08
C HIS A 226 10.54 -7.82 2.58
N ASN A 227 10.95 -6.60 2.91
CA ASN A 227 11.12 -6.16 4.30
C ASN A 227 9.79 -5.87 5.01
N GLU A 228 8.69 -5.77 4.26
CA GLU A 228 7.36 -5.49 4.78
C GLU A 228 6.55 -6.76 5.02
N VAL A 229 7.04 -7.93 4.59
CA VAL A 229 6.41 -9.22 4.81
C VAL A 229 6.86 -9.78 6.16
N ALA A 230 5.91 -10.04 7.06
CA ALA A 230 6.22 -10.65 8.34
C ALA A 230 6.81 -12.07 8.18
N PRO A 231 7.84 -12.46 8.97
CA PRO A 231 8.59 -13.70 8.72
C PRO A 231 7.79 -15.01 8.80
N ASP A 232 6.67 -15.00 9.52
CA ASP A 232 5.80 -16.15 9.77
C ASP A 232 4.71 -16.32 8.68
N VAL A 233 4.66 -15.42 7.71
CA VAL A 233 3.62 -15.40 6.68
C VAL A 233 3.99 -16.28 5.50
N ARG A 234 3.03 -17.10 5.07
CA ARG A 234 3.20 -18.00 3.93
C ARG A 234 2.82 -17.26 2.66
N ILE A 235 3.79 -17.12 1.76
CA ILE A 235 3.58 -16.49 0.46
C ILE A 235 2.98 -17.50 -0.52
N GLU A 236 1.96 -17.09 -1.26
CA GLU A 236 1.43 -17.80 -2.42
C GLU A 236 1.72 -16.97 -3.67
N ALA A 237 2.64 -17.43 -4.51
CA ALA A 237 2.99 -16.74 -5.75
C ALA A 237 2.00 -17.11 -6.85
N LEU A 238 1.11 -16.17 -7.19
CA LEU A 238 0.12 -16.32 -8.26
C LEU A 238 0.72 -16.11 -9.66
N GLY A 239 1.85 -15.42 -9.74
CA GLY A 239 2.54 -15.19 -11.00
C GLY A 239 3.84 -14.43 -10.83
N MET A 240 4.62 -14.41 -11.90
CA MET A 240 5.89 -13.69 -11.98
C MET A 240 5.90 -12.79 -13.19
N VAL A 241 6.26 -11.53 -12.99
CA VAL A 241 6.42 -10.54 -14.05
C VAL A 241 7.87 -10.56 -14.53
N GLN A 242 8.03 -10.77 -15.84
CA GLN A 242 9.33 -10.85 -16.51
C GLN A 242 9.24 -10.27 -17.92
N LEU A 243 10.36 -9.75 -18.43
CA LEU A 243 10.43 -9.15 -19.78
C LEU A 243 10.64 -10.20 -20.88
N GLY A 244 11.25 -11.34 -20.53
CA GLY A 244 11.47 -12.48 -21.43
C GLY A 244 10.51 -13.62 -21.12
N GLY A 245 9.84 -14.14 -22.14
CA GLY A 245 8.85 -15.22 -22.07
C GLY A 245 7.80 -15.06 -23.17
N GLU A 246 8.04 -15.74 -24.29
CA GLU A 246 6.95 -16.22 -25.14
C GLU A 246 6.20 -17.32 -24.37
N GLU A 247 4.88 -17.37 -24.59
CA GLU A 247 3.92 -18.46 -24.32
C GLU A 247 4.20 -19.43 -23.15
#